data_AF-A0A9P0ZKB0-F1
#
_entry.id   AF-A0A9P0ZKB0-F1
#
_cell.length_a   1.000
_cell.length_b   1.000
_cell.length_c   1.000
_cell.angle_alpha   90.00
_cell.angle_beta   90.00
_cell.angle_gamma   90.00
#
_symmetry.space_group_name_H-M   'P 1'
#
loop_
_entity.id
_entity.type
_entity.pdbx_description
1 polymer ?
#
loop_
_entity_poly.entity_id
_entity_poly.type
_entity_poly.pdbx_seq_one_letter_code
_entity_poly.pdbx_strand_id
1 'polypeptide(L)'
;MEKRCRTGRPEREEPHSSEAPENLLECAQLIFPYLQPPDLASVSSTCRSCHRFADDITSVRVSDATRGFENTAIPFTNAVDSQPYAYFLYTPVQTLPTDTSSGVAQCWGGPDDGRGQARPDPFLFRVEGARGCDCSRGCGESSGCTCWESAVFPSQECGPSCSCLSSDCGNRLTQKGISVRLKIVKDKRKGWSLCAADLITKGMFICEYAGIFFHRQ
;
A
#
# COMPACT_ATOMS: atom_id res chain seq x y z
N MET A 1 -66.33 31.86 48.57
CA MET A 1 -66.07 30.60 49.28
C MET A 1 -65.13 29.76 48.43
N GLU A 2 -63.98 29.43 49.01
CA GLU A 2 -62.83 28.77 48.41
C GLU A 2 -63.15 27.41 47.79
N LYS A 3 -62.44 27.03 46.72
CA LYS A 3 -61.84 25.70 46.62
C LYS A 3 -60.45 25.77 45.99
N ARG A 4 -59.52 25.24 46.78
CA ARG A 4 -58.08 25.06 46.62
C ARG A 4 -57.77 24.05 45.51
N CYS A 5 -56.73 24.27 44.71
CA CYS A 5 -56.02 23.18 44.03
C CYS A 5 -54.50 23.35 44.12
N ARG A 6 -53.83 22.21 44.22
CA ARG A 6 -52.49 22.00 44.80
C ARG A 6 -51.36 22.25 43.81
N THR A 7 -50.21 22.57 44.40
CA THR A 7 -48.83 22.59 43.90
C THR A 7 -48.42 21.43 42.99
N GLY A 8 -47.73 21.75 41.89
CA GLY A 8 -46.85 20.86 41.13
C GLY A 8 -45.53 21.59 40.83
N ARG A 9 -44.41 20.95 41.14
CA ARG A 9 -43.02 21.43 41.03
C ARG A 9 -42.59 21.47 39.55
N PRO A 10 -41.67 22.35 39.11
CA PRO A 10 -41.10 22.23 37.77
C PRO A 10 -40.27 20.94 37.71
N GLU A 11 -40.65 20.04 36.81
CA GLU A 11 -39.81 18.90 36.43
C GLU A 11 -38.55 19.45 35.77
N ARG A 12 -37.40 18.99 36.27
CA ARG A 12 -36.12 19.20 35.60
C ARG A 12 -36.14 18.39 34.32
N GLU A 13 -36.08 19.06 33.18
CA GLU A 13 -35.65 18.42 31.94
C GLU A 13 -34.16 18.07 32.12
N GLU A 14 -33.90 16.78 32.38
CA GLU A 14 -32.59 16.18 32.26
C GLU A 14 -32.11 16.31 30.80
N PRO A 15 -30.84 16.66 30.55
CA PRO A 15 -30.34 16.73 29.20
C PRO A 15 -30.23 15.31 28.65
N HIS A 16 -31.04 15.00 27.63
CA HIS A 16 -30.82 13.83 26.79
C HIS A 16 -29.41 13.90 26.19
N SER A 17 -28.47 13.20 26.81
CA SER A 17 -27.14 12.95 26.27
C SER A 17 -27.28 12.05 25.04
N SER A 18 -27.23 12.65 23.85
CA SER A 18 -27.12 11.93 22.60
C SER A 18 -25.74 11.27 22.51
N GLU A 19 -25.65 9.96 22.78
CA GLU A 19 -24.45 9.10 22.65
C GLU A 19 -23.98 8.88 21.20
N ALA A 20 -24.15 9.86 20.31
CA ALA A 20 -23.94 9.73 18.87
C ALA A 20 -22.81 10.56 18.19
N PRO A 21 -21.81 11.18 18.87
CA PRO A 21 -20.64 11.72 18.15
C PRO A 21 -19.43 10.78 18.08
N GLU A 22 -19.22 9.92 19.09
CA GLU A 22 -17.96 9.17 19.24
C GLU A 22 -17.94 7.85 18.44
N ASN A 23 -19.04 7.11 18.46
CA ASN A 23 -19.15 5.83 17.75
C ASN A 23 -18.95 5.96 16.22
N LEU A 24 -19.44 7.07 15.63
CA LEU A 24 -19.25 7.36 14.21
C LEU A 24 -17.78 7.69 13.89
N LEU A 25 -17.09 8.37 14.81
CA LEU A 25 -15.70 8.77 14.67
C LEU A 25 -14.77 7.55 14.65
N GLU A 26 -15.01 6.63 15.57
CA GLU A 26 -14.27 5.38 15.70
C GLU A 26 -14.50 4.47 14.49
N CYS A 27 -15.76 4.33 14.04
CA CYS A 27 -16.08 3.61 12.82
C CYS A 27 -15.42 4.22 11.57
N ALA A 28 -15.36 5.57 11.48
CA ALA A 28 -14.78 6.26 10.34
C ALA A 28 -13.30 5.92 10.15
N GLN A 29 -12.52 5.85 11.23
CA GLN A 29 -11.10 5.49 11.19
C GLN A 29 -10.86 4.07 10.67
N LEU A 30 -11.79 3.14 10.96
CA LEU A 30 -11.68 1.74 10.54
C LEU A 30 -12.20 1.50 9.11
N ILE A 31 -13.22 2.24 8.69
CA ILE A 31 -13.94 1.98 7.43
C ILE A 31 -13.42 2.85 6.29
N PHE A 32 -13.20 4.14 6.52
CA PHE A 32 -12.94 5.09 5.43
C PHE A 32 -11.67 4.77 4.63
N PRO A 33 -10.56 4.29 5.25
CA PRO A 33 -9.37 3.89 4.50
C PRO A 33 -9.62 2.85 3.40
N TYR A 34 -10.66 2.02 3.53
CA TYR A 34 -11.04 0.97 2.58
C TYR A 34 -11.99 1.46 1.48
N LEU A 35 -12.56 2.66 1.61
CA LEU A 35 -13.54 3.19 0.66
C LEU A 35 -12.91 3.53 -0.69
N GLN A 36 -13.62 3.24 -1.78
CA GLN A 36 -13.21 3.70 -3.11
C GLN A 36 -13.31 5.24 -3.17
N PRO A 37 -12.61 5.92 -4.10
CA PRO A 37 -12.67 7.38 -4.20
C PRO A 37 -14.09 7.97 -4.30
N PRO A 38 -15.04 7.40 -5.08
CA PRO A 38 -16.40 7.92 -5.13
C PRO A 38 -17.15 7.80 -3.79
N ASP A 39 -16.95 6.70 -3.08
CA ASP A 39 -17.61 6.46 -1.78
C ASP A 39 -17.03 7.39 -0.71
N LEU A 40 -15.71 7.56 -0.69
CA LEU A 40 -15.04 8.49 0.21
C LEU A 40 -15.48 9.94 -0.03
N ALA A 41 -15.61 10.34 -1.30
CA ALA A 41 -16.14 11.65 -1.67
C ALA A 41 -17.60 11.84 -1.23
N SER A 42 -18.43 10.80 -1.40
CA SER A 42 -19.83 10.81 -0.97
C SER A 42 -19.92 11.00 0.55
N VAL A 43 -19.14 10.24 1.32
CA VAL A 43 -19.12 10.35 2.79
C VAL A 43 -18.55 11.70 3.24
N SER A 44 -17.50 12.21 2.57
CA SER A 44 -16.94 13.54 2.81
C SER A 44 -17.99 14.66 2.69
N SER A 45 -19.01 14.48 1.85
CA SER A 45 -20.06 15.50 1.63
C SER A 45 -21.13 15.53 2.74
N THR A 46 -21.19 14.51 3.60
CA THR A 46 -22.29 14.34 4.57
C THR A 46 -22.20 15.26 5.78
N CYS A 47 -20.99 15.47 6.32
CA CYS A 47 -20.77 16.37 7.46
C CYS A 47 -19.30 16.82 7.55
N ARG A 48 -19.05 17.87 8.37
CA ARG A 48 -17.70 18.41 8.60
C ARG A 48 -16.72 17.39 9.18
N SER A 49 -17.17 16.51 10.07
CA SER A 49 -16.29 15.48 10.64
C SER A 49 -15.87 14.47 9.58
N CYS A 50 -16.81 13.95 8.79
CA CYS A 50 -16.51 13.05 7.68
C CYS A 50 -15.59 13.69 6.64
N HIS A 51 -15.80 14.97 6.31
CA HIS A 51 -14.90 15.70 5.43
C HIS A 51 -13.47 15.71 5.95
N ARG A 52 -13.27 15.95 7.24
CA ARG A 52 -11.92 15.96 7.84
C ARG A 52 -11.23 14.60 7.73
N PHE A 53 -11.93 13.49 8.02
CA PHE A 53 -11.36 12.15 7.83
C PHE A 53 -11.05 11.85 6.36
N ALA A 54 -11.94 12.23 5.45
CA ALA A 54 -11.72 12.03 4.04
C ALA A 54 -10.53 12.83 3.51
N ASP A 55 -10.31 14.03 4.04
CA ASP A 55 -9.15 14.88 3.73
C ASP A 55 -7.85 14.26 4.27
N ASP A 56 -7.85 13.78 5.52
CA ASP A 56 -6.72 13.08 6.12
C ASP A 56 -6.34 11.82 5.30
N ILE A 57 -7.33 11.01 4.92
CA ILE A 57 -7.11 9.83 4.07
C ILE A 57 -6.62 10.24 2.69
N THR A 58 -7.17 11.31 2.10
CA THR A 58 -6.71 11.83 0.81
C THR A 58 -5.25 12.28 0.89
N SER A 59 -4.85 12.93 1.98
CA SER A 59 -3.46 13.32 2.24
C SER A 59 -2.54 12.09 2.29
N VAL A 60 -2.93 11.03 3.00
CA VAL A 60 -2.17 9.78 3.03
C VAL A 60 -2.09 9.15 1.63
N ARG A 61 -3.19 9.13 0.88
CA ARG A 61 -3.24 8.64 -0.50
C ARG A 61 -2.29 9.37 -1.44
N VAL A 62 -2.18 10.69 -1.29
CA VAL A 62 -1.24 11.51 -2.05
C VAL A 62 0.20 11.24 -1.63
N SER A 63 0.45 10.99 -0.34
CA SER A 63 1.80 10.77 0.17
C SER A 63 2.42 9.42 -0.21
N ASP A 64 1.59 8.39 -0.43
CA ASP A 64 2.09 7.05 -0.75
C ASP A 64 1.12 6.24 -1.62
N ALA A 65 1.50 6.04 -2.89
CA ALA A 65 0.82 5.17 -3.84
C ALA A 65 0.95 3.67 -3.49
N THR A 66 1.96 3.31 -2.69
CA THR A 66 2.30 1.92 -2.39
C THR A 66 1.50 1.34 -1.24
N ARG A 67 0.72 2.17 -0.53
CA ARG A 67 -0.10 1.74 0.63
C ARG A 67 0.74 1.06 1.72
N GLY A 68 2.01 1.43 1.85
CA GLY A 68 2.96 0.81 2.79
C GLY A 68 3.51 -0.56 2.34
N PHE A 69 3.17 -1.07 1.15
CA PHE A 69 3.72 -2.33 0.66
C PHE A 69 5.21 -2.24 0.31
N GLU A 70 5.73 -1.04 0.05
CA GLU A 70 7.14 -0.82 -0.27
C GLU A 70 7.91 -0.27 0.94
N ASN A 71 9.24 -0.37 0.88
CA ASN A 71 10.11 0.25 1.90
C ASN A 71 10.20 1.77 1.75
N THR A 72 9.87 2.29 0.57
CA THR A 72 9.93 3.71 0.23
C THR A 72 8.58 4.12 -0.35
N ALA A 73 7.95 5.12 0.26
CA ALA A 73 6.71 5.68 -0.24
C ALA A 73 6.89 6.29 -1.63
N ILE A 74 5.88 6.14 -2.49
CA ILE A 74 5.86 6.76 -3.82
C ILE A 74 4.78 7.85 -3.84
N PRO A 75 5.13 9.12 -3.64
CA PRO A 75 4.15 10.20 -3.58
C PRO A 75 3.60 10.56 -4.96
N PHE A 76 2.36 11.03 -4.99
CA PHE A 76 1.76 11.71 -6.13
C PHE A 76 2.11 13.20 -6.13
N THR A 77 2.24 13.77 -7.32
CA THR A 77 2.40 15.21 -7.54
C THR A 77 1.56 15.63 -8.73
N ASN A 78 0.59 16.51 -8.52
CA ASN A 78 -0.25 17.04 -9.57
C ASN A 78 -0.33 18.57 -9.50
N ALA A 79 0.16 19.23 -10.55
CA ALA A 79 0.05 20.67 -10.74
C ALA A 79 -0.76 21.01 -12.01
N VAL A 80 -1.46 20.04 -12.58
CA VAL A 80 -2.17 20.13 -13.87
C VAL A 80 -3.67 20.33 -13.66
N ASP A 81 -4.28 19.57 -12.76
CA ASP A 81 -5.71 19.60 -12.49
C ASP A 81 -6.00 19.33 -10.99
N SER A 82 -7.28 19.29 -10.62
CA SER A 82 -7.72 19.09 -9.23
C SER A 82 -7.74 17.62 -8.80
N GLN A 83 -7.29 16.67 -9.62
CA GLN A 83 -7.28 15.24 -9.25
C GLN A 83 -6.09 14.97 -8.31
N PRO A 84 -6.29 14.66 -7.03
CA PRO A 84 -5.17 14.57 -6.07
C PRO A 84 -4.22 13.39 -6.36
N TYR A 85 -4.76 12.25 -6.81
CA TYR A 85 -4.00 11.03 -7.06
C TYR A 85 -4.67 10.14 -8.14
N ALA A 86 -3.93 9.18 -8.68
CA ALA A 86 -4.49 8.11 -9.50
C ALA A 86 -4.94 6.94 -8.61
N TYR A 87 -6.15 6.43 -8.83
CA TYR A 87 -6.65 5.32 -8.03
C TYR A 87 -6.37 3.97 -8.70
N PHE A 88 -5.70 3.07 -7.97
CA PHE A 88 -5.49 1.67 -8.33
C PHE A 88 -5.20 0.84 -7.06
N LEU A 89 -5.27 -0.48 -7.17
CA LEU A 89 -4.82 -1.41 -6.12
C LEU A 89 -3.33 -1.72 -6.36
N TYR A 90 -2.51 -1.50 -5.35
CA TYR A 90 -1.06 -1.68 -5.48
C TYR A 90 -0.70 -3.14 -5.20
N THR A 91 0.28 -3.68 -5.93
CA THR A 91 0.93 -4.95 -5.62
C THR A 91 2.44 -4.81 -5.85
N PRO A 92 3.29 -5.20 -4.89
CA PRO A 92 4.75 -5.16 -5.06
C PRO A 92 5.28 -6.32 -5.93
N VAL A 93 4.45 -7.33 -6.22
CA VAL A 93 4.84 -8.55 -6.95
C VAL A 93 3.80 -8.91 -8.01
N GLN A 94 4.19 -9.73 -8.98
CA GLN A 94 3.26 -10.33 -9.93
C GLN A 94 2.27 -11.27 -9.22
N THR A 95 0.98 -11.14 -9.51
CA THR A 95 -0.09 -11.99 -8.96
C THR A 95 -0.79 -12.79 -10.06
N LEU A 96 -1.41 -13.91 -9.68
CA LEU A 96 -2.26 -14.71 -10.56
C LEU A 96 -3.75 -14.40 -10.33
N PRO A 97 -4.62 -14.57 -11.35
CA PRO A 97 -6.05 -14.32 -11.21
C PRO A 97 -6.72 -15.18 -10.13
N THR A 98 -6.17 -16.35 -9.83
CA THR A 98 -6.66 -17.29 -8.80
C THR A 98 -6.26 -16.90 -7.39
N ASP A 99 -5.39 -15.89 -7.20
CA ASP A 99 -5.02 -15.43 -5.88
C ASP A 99 -6.24 -14.77 -5.22
N THR A 100 -6.72 -15.39 -4.13
CA THR A 100 -7.90 -15.00 -3.34
C THR A 100 -7.84 -13.57 -2.79
N SER A 101 -6.70 -12.88 -2.97
CA SER A 101 -6.49 -11.47 -2.65
C SER A 101 -7.13 -10.50 -3.66
N SER A 102 -7.46 -10.95 -4.87
CA SER A 102 -8.00 -10.09 -5.95
C SER A 102 -9.39 -9.50 -5.66
N GLY A 103 -10.06 -9.94 -4.59
CA GLY A 103 -11.35 -9.42 -4.13
C GLY A 103 -11.33 -8.70 -2.77
N VAL A 104 -10.17 -8.57 -2.13
CA VAL A 104 -10.08 -7.97 -0.79
C VAL A 104 -9.80 -6.47 -0.93
N ALA A 105 -10.65 -5.65 -0.31
CA ALA A 105 -10.44 -4.21 -0.25
C ALA A 105 -9.07 -3.91 0.40
N GLN A 106 -8.21 -3.18 -0.30
CA GLN A 106 -6.95 -2.73 0.28
C GLN A 106 -7.19 -1.46 1.09
N CYS A 107 -6.81 -1.49 2.37
CA CYS A 107 -6.72 -0.29 3.20
C CYS A 107 -5.79 0.73 2.53
N TRP A 108 -6.05 2.01 2.74
CA TRP A 108 -5.14 3.09 2.38
C TRP A 108 -4.98 4.03 3.56
N GLY A 109 -3.86 3.94 4.26
CA GLY A 109 -3.52 4.90 5.31
C GLY A 109 -4.21 4.68 6.65
N GLY A 110 -4.25 3.46 7.16
CA GLY A 110 -4.57 3.18 8.57
C GLY A 110 -3.31 3.07 9.43
N PRO A 111 -3.41 3.29 10.77
CA PRO A 111 -2.40 2.78 11.70
C PRO A 111 -2.20 1.29 11.44
N ASP A 112 -0.94 0.87 11.41
CA ASP A 112 -0.58 -0.55 11.35
C ASP A 112 -1.05 -1.22 12.65
N ASP A 113 -2.30 -1.72 12.68
CA ASP A 113 -2.86 -2.47 13.82
C ASP A 113 -2.20 -3.87 13.97
N GLY A 114 -1.00 -4.09 13.41
CA GLY A 114 -0.26 -5.34 13.49
C GLY A 114 -0.92 -6.51 12.75
N ARG A 115 -2.14 -6.33 12.20
CA ARG A 115 -2.66 -7.10 11.08
C ARG A 115 -2.08 -6.53 9.80
N GLY A 116 -0.74 -6.49 9.74
CA GLY A 116 -0.01 -6.01 8.59
C GLY A 116 -0.58 -6.67 7.35
N GLN A 117 -0.87 -5.87 6.33
CA GLN A 117 -1.05 -6.40 5.00
C GLN A 117 0.23 -7.18 4.70
N ALA A 118 0.16 -8.51 4.86
CA ALA A 118 1.31 -9.37 4.68
C ALA A 118 1.82 -9.08 3.28
N ARG A 119 3.08 -8.65 3.19
CA ARG A 119 3.70 -8.45 1.88
C ARG A 119 3.50 -9.74 1.10
N PRO A 120 2.90 -9.67 -0.10
CA PRO A 120 2.79 -10.84 -0.95
C PRO A 120 4.16 -11.50 -1.08
N ASP A 121 4.23 -12.82 -0.90
CA ASP A 121 5.48 -13.54 -1.06
C ASP A 121 5.93 -13.40 -2.53
N PRO A 122 7.09 -12.77 -2.83
CA PRO A 122 7.60 -12.69 -4.20
C PRO A 122 7.88 -14.08 -4.80
N PHE A 123 7.93 -15.12 -3.98
CA PHE A 123 8.06 -16.52 -4.37
C PHE A 123 6.75 -17.29 -4.18
N LEU A 124 5.66 -16.80 -4.79
CA LEU A 124 4.33 -17.45 -4.77
C LEU A 124 4.39 -18.97 -5.04
N PHE A 125 5.35 -19.41 -5.84
CA PHE A 125 5.62 -20.83 -6.09
C PHE A 125 7.09 -21.15 -5.80
N ARG A 126 7.33 -21.94 -4.75
CA ARG A 126 8.62 -22.63 -4.62
C ARG A 126 8.69 -23.70 -5.69
N VAL A 127 9.63 -23.56 -6.62
CA VAL A 127 9.89 -24.58 -7.63
C VAL A 127 10.50 -25.79 -6.93
N GLU A 128 9.77 -26.90 -6.93
CA GLU A 128 10.24 -28.16 -6.37
C GLU A 128 11.50 -28.62 -7.13
N GLY A 129 12.56 -28.99 -6.40
CA GLY A 129 13.86 -29.36 -6.99
C GLY A 129 14.77 -28.18 -7.37
N ALA A 130 14.42 -26.93 -7.03
CA ALA A 130 15.30 -25.79 -7.23
C ALA A 130 16.61 -25.94 -6.42
N ARG A 131 17.75 -25.90 -7.11
CA ARG A 131 19.08 -25.94 -6.51
C ARG A 131 19.51 -24.52 -6.10
N GLY A 132 20.07 -24.38 -4.90
CA GLY A 132 20.67 -23.13 -4.43
C GLY A 132 22.17 -23.26 -4.20
N CYS A 133 22.81 -22.15 -3.84
CA CYS A 133 24.20 -22.14 -3.42
C CYS A 133 24.35 -22.38 -1.91
N ASP A 134 25.51 -22.90 -1.51
CA ASP A 134 25.89 -23.11 -0.11
C ASP A 134 26.79 -22.00 0.45
N CYS A 135 26.79 -20.83 -0.19
CA CYS A 135 27.59 -19.70 0.25
C CYS A 135 27.13 -19.24 1.65
N SER A 136 28.06 -19.17 2.60
CA SER A 136 27.80 -18.68 3.96
C SER A 136 27.74 -17.16 4.07
N ARG A 137 28.25 -16.45 3.06
CA ARG A 137 28.20 -14.99 2.88
C ARG A 137 27.42 -14.64 1.61
N GLY A 138 27.40 -13.37 1.23
CA GLY A 138 26.81 -12.93 -0.04
C GLY A 138 27.53 -13.49 -1.28
N CYS A 139 26.76 -13.69 -2.35
CA CYS A 139 27.29 -14.05 -3.67
C CYS A 139 27.65 -12.78 -4.47
N GLY A 140 28.77 -12.84 -5.18
CA GLY A 140 29.31 -11.77 -6.02
C GLY A 140 30.47 -12.26 -6.89
N GLU A 141 31.09 -11.34 -7.63
CA GLU A 141 32.12 -11.62 -8.65
C GLU A 141 33.34 -12.39 -8.15
N SER A 142 33.67 -12.25 -6.87
CA SER A 142 34.79 -12.93 -6.23
C SER A 142 34.40 -14.18 -5.44
N SER A 143 33.13 -14.60 -5.45
CA SER A 143 32.64 -15.67 -4.57
C SER A 143 32.78 -17.08 -5.13
N GLY A 144 33.11 -17.24 -6.42
CA GLY A 144 33.13 -18.55 -7.10
C GLY A 144 31.78 -19.28 -7.02
N CYS A 145 30.69 -18.51 -6.88
CA CYS A 145 29.37 -19.05 -6.65
C CYS A 145 28.71 -19.44 -7.97
N THR A 146 28.14 -20.64 -8.02
CA THR A 146 27.41 -21.16 -9.19
C THR A 146 26.23 -20.26 -9.62
N CYS A 147 25.57 -19.61 -8.66
CA CYS A 147 24.49 -18.65 -8.93
C CYS A 147 25.00 -17.34 -9.54
N TRP A 148 26.27 -16.97 -9.34
CA TRP A 148 26.86 -15.76 -9.91
C TRP A 148 27.56 -16.01 -11.25
N GLU A 149 28.23 -17.15 -11.39
CA GLU A 149 28.99 -17.50 -12.60
C GLU A 149 28.10 -17.80 -13.82
N SER A 150 26.81 -18.10 -13.61
CA SER A 150 25.84 -18.29 -14.69
C SER A 150 25.33 -16.96 -15.30
N ALA A 151 26.19 -15.93 -15.39
CA ALA A 151 25.88 -14.57 -15.87
C ALA A 151 25.51 -14.49 -17.38
N VAL A 152 25.02 -15.58 -17.97
CA VAL A 152 24.33 -15.57 -19.27
C VAL A 152 22.89 -15.17 -19.00
N PHE A 153 22.39 -14.14 -19.69
CA PHE A 153 20.99 -13.77 -19.59
C PHE A 153 20.09 -14.97 -19.94
N PRO A 154 19.09 -15.28 -19.10
CA PRO A 154 18.68 -14.57 -17.89
C PRO A 154 19.59 -14.85 -16.68
N SER A 155 20.06 -13.79 -16.02
CA SER A 155 20.82 -13.89 -14.76
C SER A 155 19.96 -14.58 -13.70
N GLN A 156 20.42 -15.72 -13.18
CA GLN A 156 19.73 -16.45 -12.12
C GLN A 156 20.05 -15.83 -10.77
N GLU A 157 19.07 -15.17 -10.16
CA GLU A 157 19.22 -14.68 -8.80
C GLU A 157 19.18 -15.82 -7.78
N CYS A 158 19.84 -15.62 -6.63
CA CYS A 158 19.72 -16.52 -5.50
C CYS A 158 18.28 -16.52 -4.98
N GLY A 159 17.64 -17.69 -4.94
CA GLY A 159 16.27 -17.86 -4.43
C GLY A 159 16.22 -18.39 -2.98
N PRO A 160 15.03 -18.76 -2.47
CA PRO A 160 14.85 -19.32 -1.12
C PRO A 160 15.66 -20.59 -0.85
N SER A 161 16.04 -21.35 -1.88
CA SER A 161 16.88 -22.55 -1.74
C SER A 161 18.37 -22.26 -1.52
N CYS A 162 18.82 -21.01 -1.58
CA CYS A 162 20.22 -20.63 -1.35
C CYS A 162 20.49 -20.33 0.13
N SER A 163 21.63 -20.81 0.63
CA SER A 163 22.11 -20.58 2.00
C SER A 163 22.70 -19.19 2.24
N CYS A 164 22.96 -18.42 1.18
CA CYS A 164 23.50 -17.07 1.29
C CYS A 164 22.55 -16.12 2.05
N LEU A 165 23.10 -15.33 2.98
CA LEU A 165 22.33 -14.35 3.74
C LEU A 165 21.66 -13.32 2.82
N SER A 166 20.34 -13.16 2.97
CA SER A 166 19.53 -12.33 2.05
C SER A 166 19.96 -10.87 2.01
N SER A 167 20.31 -10.29 3.17
CA SER A 167 20.73 -8.88 3.27
C SER A 167 22.02 -8.58 2.49
N ASP A 168 22.95 -9.53 2.48
CA ASP A 168 24.33 -9.29 2.03
C ASP A 168 24.62 -9.91 0.66
N CYS A 169 23.68 -10.68 0.10
CA CYS A 169 23.85 -11.29 -1.20
C CYS A 169 23.67 -10.26 -2.33
N GLY A 170 24.73 -10.06 -3.13
CA GLY A 170 24.69 -9.22 -4.32
C GLY A 170 23.87 -9.81 -5.46
N ASN A 171 23.59 -11.11 -5.43
CA ASN A 171 22.78 -11.84 -6.40
C ASN A 171 21.29 -11.95 -6.01
N ARG A 172 20.79 -11.00 -5.21
CA ARG A 172 19.36 -10.85 -4.85
C ARG A 172 18.95 -9.40 -5.08
N LEU A 173 19.08 -8.92 -6.32
CA LEU A 173 18.95 -7.50 -6.63
C LEU A 173 17.48 -7.13 -6.80
N THR A 174 16.74 -7.83 -7.67
CA THR A 174 15.35 -7.50 -8.00
C THR A 174 14.38 -7.87 -6.88
N GLN A 175 14.69 -8.93 -6.13
CA GLN A 175 13.90 -9.39 -4.97
C GLN A 175 13.80 -8.38 -3.81
N LYS A 176 14.67 -7.36 -3.78
CA LYS A 176 14.69 -6.34 -2.71
C LYS A 176 13.59 -5.28 -2.88
N GLY A 177 12.82 -5.35 -3.97
CA GLY A 177 11.81 -4.37 -4.31
C GLY A 177 12.43 -3.12 -4.92
N ILE A 178 11.73 -1.99 -4.81
CA ILE A 178 12.15 -0.73 -5.43
C ILE A 178 13.51 -0.28 -4.92
N SER A 179 14.43 0.02 -5.84
CA SER A 179 15.83 0.33 -5.54
C SER A 179 16.22 1.81 -5.71
N VAL A 180 15.31 2.63 -6.22
CA VAL A 180 15.49 4.08 -6.42
C VAL A 180 14.27 4.83 -5.89
N ARG A 181 14.41 6.06 -5.40
CA ARG A 181 13.23 6.84 -5.01
C ARG A 181 12.45 7.23 -6.25
N LEU A 182 11.15 6.99 -6.21
CA LEU A 182 10.21 7.25 -7.31
C LEU A 182 9.10 8.21 -6.85
N LYS A 183 8.47 8.86 -7.82
CA LYS A 183 7.27 9.68 -7.63
C LYS A 183 6.35 9.55 -8.84
N ILE A 184 5.05 9.73 -8.63
CA ILE A 184 4.06 9.74 -9.70
C ILE A 184 3.66 11.19 -9.99
N VAL A 185 3.85 11.64 -11.22
CA VAL A 185 3.61 13.02 -11.64
C VAL A 185 2.51 13.07 -12.70
N LYS A 186 1.57 14.00 -12.57
CA LYS A 186 0.60 14.29 -13.63
C LYS A 186 1.25 15.12 -14.73
N ASP A 187 1.30 14.57 -15.94
CA ASP A 187 1.72 15.25 -17.16
C ASP A 187 0.50 15.69 -17.98
N LYS A 188 0.58 16.88 -18.60
CA LYS A 188 -0.52 17.48 -19.38
C LYS A 188 -0.94 16.65 -20.60
N ARG A 189 -0.04 15.83 -21.15
CA ARG A 189 -0.27 15.08 -22.39
C ARG A 189 -0.32 13.58 -22.17
N LYS A 190 0.53 13.04 -21.30
CA LYS A 190 0.64 11.60 -21.04
C LYS A 190 -0.23 11.09 -19.90
N GLY A 191 -0.84 11.99 -19.11
CA GLY A 191 -1.54 11.62 -17.89
C GLY A 191 -0.56 11.32 -16.76
N TRP A 192 -0.85 10.32 -15.92
CA TRP A 192 0.02 9.96 -14.80
C TRP A 192 1.29 9.24 -15.27
N SER A 193 2.46 9.72 -14.82
CA SER A 193 3.77 9.21 -15.21
C SER A 193 4.61 8.88 -13.98
N LEU A 194 5.35 7.78 -14.02
CA LEU A 194 6.34 7.43 -13.00
C LEU A 194 7.66 8.14 -13.31
N CYS A 195 8.26 8.79 -12.32
CA CYS A 195 9.49 9.56 -12.47
C CYS A 195 10.47 9.21 -11.33
N ALA A 196 11.77 9.19 -11.65
CA ALA A 196 12.82 9.07 -10.65
C ALA A 196 12.94 10.38 -9.86
N ALA A 197 13.13 10.25 -8.54
CA ALA A 197 13.54 11.34 -7.66
C ALA A 197 15.07 11.34 -7.41
N ASP A 198 15.75 10.25 -7.78
CA ASP A 198 17.21 10.09 -7.69
C ASP A 198 17.86 9.97 -9.07
N LEU A 199 19.19 10.16 -9.10
CA LEU A 199 20.00 9.88 -10.28
C LEU A 199 20.05 8.36 -10.53
N ILE A 200 19.75 7.94 -11.76
CA ILE A 200 19.85 6.53 -12.17
C ILE A 200 21.11 6.36 -13.01
N THR A 201 22.06 5.55 -12.53
CA THR A 201 23.24 5.16 -13.30
C THR A 201 22.96 3.95 -14.18
N LYS A 202 23.71 3.79 -15.28
CA LYS A 202 23.58 2.64 -16.18
C LYS A 202 23.74 1.32 -15.42
N GLY A 203 22.84 0.38 -15.66
CA GLY A 203 22.86 -0.96 -15.04
C GLY A 203 22.18 -1.05 -13.68
N MET A 204 21.65 0.05 -13.14
CA MET A 204 20.82 -0.01 -11.94
C MET A 204 19.48 -0.67 -12.24
N PHE A 205 19.08 -1.56 -11.32
CA PHE A 205 17.68 -1.95 -11.21
C PHE A 205 16.84 -0.72 -10.79
N ILE A 206 15.54 -0.77 -11.06
CA ILE A 206 14.60 0.29 -10.66
C ILE A 206 13.47 -0.36 -9.85
N CYS A 207 12.57 -1.06 -10.55
CA CYS A 207 11.45 -1.79 -9.98
C CYS A 207 10.98 -2.88 -10.95
N GLU A 208 10.17 -3.81 -10.45
CA GLU A 208 9.48 -4.80 -11.27
C GLU A 208 8.26 -4.16 -11.98
N TYR A 209 7.89 -4.71 -13.13
CA TYR A 209 6.57 -4.47 -13.71
C TYR A 209 5.57 -5.45 -13.09
N ALA A 210 5.02 -5.09 -11.93
CA ALA A 210 4.09 -5.93 -11.19
C ALA A 210 2.64 -5.74 -11.65
N GLY A 211 1.88 -6.82 -11.70
CA GLY A 211 0.45 -6.80 -11.98
C GLY A 211 -0.16 -8.19 -11.97
N ILE A 212 -1.38 -8.31 -12.50
CA ILE A 212 -2.04 -9.61 -12.66
C ILE A 212 -1.57 -10.23 -13.98
N PHE A 213 -1.06 -11.46 -13.93
CA PHE A 213 -0.68 -12.20 -15.13
C PHE A 213 -1.90 -12.84 -15.78
N PHE A 214 -2.12 -12.57 -17.07
CA PHE A 214 -3.16 -13.21 -17.86
C PHE A 214 -2.54 -14.07 -18.97
N HIS A 215 -2.97 -15.33 -19.08
CA HIS A 215 -2.60 -16.16 -20.21
C HIS A 215 -3.37 -15.73 -21.46
N ARG A 216 -2.69 -15.62 -22.61
CA ARG A 216 -3.38 -15.39 -23.88
C ARG A 216 -3.99 -16.71 -24.34
N GLN A 217 -5.30 -16.72 -24.55
CA GLN A 217 -6.02 -17.81 -25.22
C GLN A 217 -5.77 -17.77 -26.72
#